data_AF-A0A969HJF6-F1
#
_entry.id   AF-A0A969HJF6-F1
#
_cell.length_a   1.000
_cell.length_b   1.000
_cell.length_c   1.000
_cell.angle_alpha   90.00
_cell.angle_beta   90.00
_cell.angle_gamma   90.00
#
_symmetry.space_group_name_H-M   'P 1'
#
loop_
_entity.id
_entity.type
_entity.pdbx_description
1 polymer ?
#
loop_
_entity_poly.entity_id
_entity_poly.type
_entity_poly.pdbx_seq_one_letter_code
_entity_poly.pdbx_strand_id
1 'polypeptide(L)'
;MKRFFTLLLWLTPFIGATAQVPSNRLGLNPLRLRWNQIHTDKVRVIFPEGLESQGQRVANVVHYLQENHRESIGDRFQEVNILLQNQTTIPNGFVTVGPFRSEFLVTPPQFLTSGPGDWIDMLAIHEYRHVQQFANTRRGITELGRAILGSWVWGGMAGTALPRWYWEGDAVGTETALTQAGRGRVPEFDMEYRALVLNDRIYGYEKASAGSLRDFVPDHYSLGYYLTTYARHHYDPEIWKNVVADAARYKGIFFPFSRSLNKRTGLRTPELYRATMQELDSQWTAKYETMPLSEAKQISLEAPDLVRNTFTSYRYPQYQDDGSVIAEKAATLRFALLSG
;
A
#
# COMPACT_ATOMS: atom_id res chain seq x y z
N MET A 1 56.58 -10.72 16.75
CA MET A 1 55.78 -9.48 16.66
C MET A 1 54.31 -9.85 16.53
N LYS A 2 53.54 -9.73 17.62
CA LYS A 2 52.10 -10.01 17.66
C LYS A 2 51.35 -8.77 17.15
N ARG A 3 50.64 -8.87 16.02
CA ARG A 3 49.75 -7.79 15.55
C ARG A 3 48.37 -8.01 16.16
N PHE A 4 48.04 -7.18 17.15
CA PHE A 4 46.69 -7.06 17.69
C PHE A 4 45.77 -6.47 16.62
N PHE A 5 44.70 -7.18 16.29
CA PHE A 5 43.54 -6.63 15.59
C PHE A 5 42.63 -6.01 16.64
N THR A 6 42.68 -4.70 16.79
CA THR A 6 41.74 -3.96 17.64
C THR A 6 40.45 -3.78 16.83
N LEU A 7 39.40 -4.54 17.16
CA LEU A 7 38.07 -4.36 16.61
C LEU A 7 37.46 -3.10 17.25
N LEU A 8 37.40 -2.01 16.50
CA LEU A 8 36.77 -0.77 16.93
C LEU A 8 35.24 -0.93 16.75
N LEU A 9 34.55 -1.34 17.82
CA LEU A 9 33.09 -1.31 17.91
C LEU A 9 32.64 0.15 17.92
N TRP A 10 32.24 0.66 16.74
CA TRP A 10 31.52 1.93 16.64
C TRP A 10 30.12 1.74 17.25
N LEU A 11 29.96 2.23 18.49
CA LEU A 11 28.69 2.58 19.09
C LEU A 11 28.01 3.61 18.19
N THR A 12 27.07 3.18 17.34
CA THR A 12 26.15 4.08 16.67
C THR A 12 25.24 4.70 17.72
N PRO A 13 25.09 6.03 17.77
CA PRO A 13 24.11 6.66 18.63
C PRO A 13 22.73 6.19 18.16
N PHE A 14 21.92 5.70 19.09
CA PHE A 14 20.49 5.45 18.92
C PHE A 14 19.82 6.79 18.55
N ILE A 15 19.86 7.15 17.26
CA ILE A 15 18.94 8.13 16.71
C ILE A 15 17.59 7.42 16.75
N GLY A 16 16.74 7.83 17.68
CA GLY A 16 15.37 7.35 17.80
C GLY A 16 14.62 7.64 16.51
N ALA A 17 14.72 6.72 15.55
CA ALA A 17 13.78 6.64 14.45
C ALA A 17 12.46 6.18 15.07
N THR A 18 11.56 7.13 15.31
CA THR A 18 10.16 6.82 15.57
C THR A 18 9.57 6.29 14.27
N ALA A 19 9.88 5.04 13.92
CA ALA A 19 9.03 4.28 13.03
C ALA A 19 7.65 4.23 13.68
N GLN A 20 6.58 4.49 12.93
CA GLN A 20 5.23 4.22 13.41
C GLN A 20 5.16 2.73 13.74
N VAL A 21 5.32 2.41 15.03
CA VAL A 21 4.92 1.12 15.56
C VAL A 21 3.41 1.12 15.47
N PRO A 22 2.77 0.21 14.71
CA PRO A 22 1.32 0.07 14.75
C PRO A 22 0.95 -0.33 16.18
N SER A 23 0.54 0.66 16.98
CA SER A 23 0.09 0.48 18.34
C SER A 23 -1.42 0.63 18.35
N ASN A 24 -2.10 -0.32 18.98
CA ASN A 24 -3.52 -0.23 19.21
C ASN A 24 -3.74 1.02 20.07
N ARG A 25 -4.63 1.92 19.65
CA ARG A 25 -5.01 3.05 20.48
C ARG A 25 -5.54 2.48 21.79
N LEU A 26 -4.81 2.72 22.88
CA LEU A 26 -5.23 2.32 24.22
C LEU A 26 -6.62 2.93 24.47
N GLY A 27 -7.56 2.10 24.92
CA GLY A 27 -8.91 2.53 25.28
C GLY A 27 -10.01 2.38 24.22
N LEU A 28 -9.73 1.79 23.04
CA LEU A 28 -10.79 1.53 22.04
C LEU A 28 -11.84 0.50 22.50
N ASN A 29 -11.42 -0.53 23.23
CA ASN A 29 -12.30 -1.64 23.61
C ASN A 29 -12.65 -1.55 25.11
N PRO A 30 -13.95 -1.48 25.50
CA PRO A 30 -14.32 -1.45 26.90
C PRO A 30 -13.98 -2.77 27.59
N LEU A 31 -13.63 -2.74 28.89
CA LEU A 31 -13.23 -3.94 29.64
C LEU A 31 -14.31 -5.04 29.69
N ARG A 32 -15.58 -4.67 29.52
CA ARG A 32 -16.73 -5.59 29.47
C ARG A 32 -16.94 -6.25 28.10
N LEU A 33 -16.14 -5.89 27.09
CA LEU A 33 -16.28 -6.45 25.75
C LEU A 33 -15.94 -7.94 25.79
N ARG A 34 -16.94 -8.78 25.49
CA ARG A 34 -16.76 -10.23 25.40
C ARG A 34 -16.29 -10.57 23.99
N TRP A 35 -15.31 -11.47 23.92
CA TRP A 35 -14.68 -11.89 22.67
C TRP A 35 -14.98 -13.36 22.40
N ASN A 36 -15.32 -13.65 21.16
CA ASN A 36 -15.44 -14.97 20.58
C ASN A 36 -14.27 -15.23 19.63
N GLN A 37 -14.01 -16.51 19.33
CA GLN A 37 -13.01 -16.87 18.34
C GLN A 37 -13.47 -18.04 17.46
N ILE A 38 -13.09 -17.99 16.19
CA ILE A 38 -13.14 -19.12 15.26
C ILE A 38 -11.70 -19.49 14.95
N HIS A 39 -11.31 -20.73 15.23
CA HIS A 39 -9.96 -21.24 15.02
C HIS A 39 -9.98 -22.38 14.03
N THR A 40 -9.17 -22.25 12.98
CA THR A 40 -8.97 -23.25 11.92
C THR A 40 -7.48 -23.58 11.81
N ASP A 41 -7.11 -24.49 10.90
CA ASP A 41 -5.71 -24.78 10.58
C ASP A 41 -5.03 -23.66 9.77
N LYS A 42 -5.78 -22.65 9.29
CA LYS A 42 -5.25 -21.53 8.48
C LYS A 42 -5.20 -20.21 9.23
N VAL A 43 -6.18 -19.96 10.08
CA VAL A 43 -6.43 -18.66 10.72
C VAL A 43 -7.18 -18.81 12.03
N ARG A 44 -6.88 -17.91 12.96
CA ARG A 44 -7.71 -17.64 14.13
C ARG A 44 -8.33 -16.27 14.02
N VAL A 45 -9.66 -16.22 13.86
CA VAL A 45 -10.42 -14.97 13.83
C VAL A 45 -10.96 -14.70 15.23
N ILE A 46 -10.60 -13.55 15.80
CA ILE A 46 -10.99 -13.11 17.15
C ILE A 46 -11.89 -11.89 16.96
N PHE A 47 -13.09 -11.91 17.54
CA PHE A 47 -14.09 -10.87 17.30
C PHE A 47 -14.98 -10.64 18.52
N PRO A 48 -15.53 -9.43 18.71
CA PRO A 48 -16.52 -9.15 19.74
C PRO A 48 -17.79 -9.96 19.54
N GLU A 49 -18.45 -10.33 20.63
CA GLU A 49 -19.81 -10.89 20.57
C GLU A 49 -20.75 -9.98 19.76
N GLY A 50 -21.56 -10.57 18.87
CA GLY A 50 -22.41 -9.86 17.91
C GLY A 50 -21.80 -9.70 16.51
N LEU A 51 -20.54 -10.11 16.31
CA LEU A 51 -19.87 -10.17 15.01
C LEU A 51 -19.67 -11.59 14.47
N GLU A 52 -20.51 -12.54 14.88
CA GLU A 52 -20.38 -13.95 14.52
C GLU A 52 -20.41 -14.17 12.99
N SER A 53 -21.29 -13.45 12.28
CA SER A 53 -21.40 -13.58 10.82
C SER A 53 -20.17 -13.02 10.11
N GLN A 54 -19.64 -11.87 10.54
CA GLN A 54 -18.40 -11.30 10.00
C GLN A 54 -17.19 -12.18 10.34
N GLY A 55 -17.12 -12.70 11.58
CA GLY A 55 -16.09 -13.65 12.00
C GLY A 55 -16.05 -14.89 11.11
N GLN A 56 -17.22 -15.49 10.86
CA GLN A 56 -17.35 -16.64 9.96
C GLN A 56 -17.00 -16.28 8.50
N ARG A 57 -17.42 -15.10 8.02
CA ARG A 57 -17.10 -14.64 6.67
C ARG A 57 -15.59 -14.50 6.47
N VAL A 58 -14.91 -13.83 7.39
CA VAL A 58 -13.43 -13.68 7.35
C VAL A 58 -12.76 -15.04 7.40
N ALA A 59 -13.17 -15.94 8.29
CA ALA A 59 -12.59 -17.28 8.37
C ALA A 59 -12.71 -18.03 7.03
N ASN A 60 -13.89 -18.00 6.40
CA ASN A 60 -14.14 -18.67 5.12
C ASN A 60 -13.35 -18.05 3.96
N VAL A 61 -13.31 -16.71 3.85
CA VAL A 61 -12.58 -16.01 2.79
C VAL A 61 -11.09 -16.29 2.91
N VAL A 62 -10.52 -16.18 4.12
CA VAL A 62 -9.10 -16.46 4.36
C VAL A 62 -8.74 -17.90 4.04
N HIS A 63 -9.59 -18.85 4.44
CA HIS A 63 -9.39 -20.27 4.13
C HIS A 63 -9.36 -20.50 2.61
N TYR A 64 -10.35 -19.95 1.89
CA TYR A 64 -10.41 -19.99 0.44
C TYR A 64 -9.17 -19.37 -0.24
N LEU A 65 -8.75 -18.18 0.19
CA LEU A 65 -7.57 -17.50 -0.36
C LEU A 65 -6.28 -18.30 -0.13
N GLN A 66 -6.14 -18.93 1.03
CA GLN A 66 -4.95 -19.71 1.35
C GLN A 66 -4.86 -21.00 0.53
N GLU A 67 -5.99 -21.64 0.24
CA GLU A 67 -6.05 -22.86 -0.56
C GLU A 67 -5.93 -22.59 -2.06
N ASN A 68 -6.53 -21.51 -2.56
CA ASN A 68 -6.71 -21.28 -4.00
C ASN A 68 -5.86 -20.13 -4.58
N HIS A 69 -5.32 -19.24 -3.75
CA HIS A 69 -4.70 -17.98 -4.23
C HIS A 69 -3.34 -17.64 -3.61
N ARG A 70 -2.53 -18.66 -3.28
CA ARG A 70 -1.15 -18.49 -2.78
C ARG A 70 -0.05 -18.57 -3.84
N GLU A 71 -0.36 -19.08 -5.03
CA GLU A 71 0.66 -19.47 -6.01
C GLU A 71 1.53 -18.28 -6.47
N SER A 72 0.89 -17.12 -6.70
CA SER A 72 1.56 -15.91 -7.20
C SER A 72 2.53 -15.23 -6.22
N ILE A 73 2.53 -15.61 -4.94
CA ILE A 73 3.41 -15.05 -3.89
C ILE A 73 4.39 -16.08 -3.33
N GLY A 74 4.01 -17.36 -3.32
CA GLY A 74 4.88 -18.47 -2.96
C GLY A 74 4.31 -19.41 -1.91
N ASP A 75 5.15 -20.38 -1.53
CA ASP A 75 4.76 -21.56 -0.76
C ASP A 75 4.81 -21.38 0.76
N ARG A 76 5.36 -20.26 1.26
CA ARG A 76 5.44 -20.05 2.72
C ARG A 76 4.08 -19.68 3.28
N PHE A 77 3.78 -20.31 4.39
CA PHE A 77 2.54 -20.14 5.12
C PHE A 77 2.84 -20.00 6.62
N GLN A 78 2.06 -19.17 7.29
CA GLN A 78 2.04 -19.05 8.73
C GLN A 78 0.60 -18.73 9.15
N GLU A 79 0.07 -19.49 10.11
CA GLU A 79 -1.20 -19.16 10.75
C GLU A 79 -1.14 -17.75 11.34
N VAL A 80 -2.21 -16.98 11.15
CA VAL A 80 -2.32 -15.61 11.61
C VAL A 80 -3.53 -15.44 12.53
N ASN A 81 -3.38 -14.58 13.54
CA ASN A 81 -4.51 -14.08 14.31
C ASN A 81 -5.09 -12.86 13.59
N ILE A 82 -6.39 -12.85 13.32
CA ILE A 82 -7.10 -11.70 12.77
C ILE A 82 -8.07 -11.16 13.82
N LEU A 83 -7.90 -9.92 14.23
CA LEU A 83 -8.75 -9.25 15.21
C LEU A 83 -9.77 -8.35 14.52
N LEU A 84 -11.07 -8.59 14.72
CA LEU A 84 -12.12 -7.72 14.22
C LEU A 84 -12.44 -6.65 15.27
N GLN A 85 -12.51 -5.38 14.86
CA GLN A 85 -12.78 -4.25 15.76
C GLN A 85 -13.89 -3.37 15.20
N ASN A 86 -14.96 -3.21 15.99
CA ASN A 86 -16.13 -2.38 15.65
C ASN A 86 -16.32 -1.16 16.59
N GLN A 87 -15.36 -0.87 17.47
CA GLN A 87 -15.43 0.25 18.43
C GLN A 87 -14.80 1.55 17.88
N THR A 88 -14.75 1.69 16.56
CA THR A 88 -14.16 2.84 15.86
C THR A 88 -14.95 3.13 14.60
N THR A 89 -15.03 4.40 14.22
CA THR A 89 -15.62 4.84 12.96
C THR A 89 -14.58 5.03 11.86
N ILE A 90 -13.30 4.78 12.16
CA ILE A 90 -12.21 4.87 11.20
C ILE A 90 -12.12 3.54 10.45
N PRO A 91 -12.39 3.48 9.14
CA PRO A 91 -12.17 2.29 8.33
C PRO A 91 -10.67 2.07 8.17
N ASN A 92 -10.19 0.86 8.44
CA ASN A 92 -8.80 0.49 8.20
C ASN A 92 -8.59 -1.03 8.31
N GLY A 93 -7.45 -1.49 7.79
CA GLY A 93 -6.87 -2.80 8.04
C GLY A 93 -5.36 -2.66 8.18
N PHE A 94 -4.71 -3.56 8.90
CA PHE A 94 -3.26 -3.67 8.83
C PHE A 94 -2.76 -5.05 9.25
N VAL A 95 -1.52 -5.37 8.87
CA VAL A 95 -0.74 -6.50 9.38
C VAL A 95 0.46 -5.98 10.16
N THR A 96 0.71 -6.56 11.32
CA THR A 96 1.94 -6.34 12.10
C THR A 96 2.60 -7.67 12.39
N VAL A 97 3.93 -7.69 12.44
CA VAL A 97 4.71 -8.91 12.70
C VAL A 97 5.06 -9.11 14.17
N GLY A 98 5.01 -8.06 14.99
CA GLY A 98 5.38 -8.09 16.41
C GLY A 98 4.23 -7.75 17.36
N PRO A 99 3.46 -8.74 17.88
CA PRO A 99 3.32 -10.12 17.41
C PRO A 99 2.60 -10.25 16.07
N PHE A 100 2.76 -11.38 15.36
CA PHE A 100 2.21 -11.59 14.02
C PHE A 100 0.69 -11.72 14.06
N ARG A 101 0.01 -10.68 13.58
CA ARG A 101 -1.45 -10.58 13.54
C ARG A 101 -1.89 -9.56 12.51
N SER A 102 -3.15 -9.65 12.13
CA SER A 102 -3.85 -8.61 11.40
C SER A 102 -5.00 -8.05 12.23
N GLU A 103 -5.36 -6.79 12.02
CA GLU A 103 -6.50 -6.16 12.67
C GLU A 103 -7.39 -5.49 11.63
N PHE A 104 -8.68 -5.79 11.64
CA PHE A 104 -9.68 -5.26 10.72
C PHE A 104 -10.60 -4.32 11.48
N LEU A 105 -10.66 -3.06 11.05
CA LEU A 105 -11.64 -2.10 11.54
C LEU A 105 -12.90 -2.24 10.66
N VAL A 106 -13.88 -2.96 11.19
CA VAL A 106 -15.00 -3.50 10.41
C VAL A 106 -16.08 -2.47 10.08
N THR A 107 -15.95 -1.24 10.59
CA THR A 107 -16.81 -0.13 10.22
C THR A 107 -16.46 0.31 8.79
N PRO A 108 -17.40 0.24 7.84
CA PRO A 108 -17.10 0.55 6.44
C PRO A 108 -16.80 2.05 6.23
N PRO A 109 -16.01 2.39 5.20
CA PRO A 109 -15.78 3.78 4.82
C PRO A 109 -17.08 4.44 4.34
N GLN A 110 -17.20 5.76 4.57
CA GLN A 110 -18.33 6.55 4.08
C GLN A 110 -18.36 6.63 2.55
N PHE A 111 -17.18 6.61 1.92
CA PHE A 111 -17.03 6.62 0.47
C PHE A 111 -16.51 5.27 -0.01
N LEU A 112 -17.05 4.79 -1.14
CA LEU A 112 -16.69 3.52 -1.76
C LEU A 112 -15.38 3.62 -2.56
N THR A 113 -14.30 4.03 -1.91
CA THR A 113 -12.99 4.24 -2.54
C THR A 113 -12.40 2.96 -3.15
N SER A 114 -12.86 1.78 -2.71
CA SER A 114 -12.51 0.47 -3.27
C SER A 114 -13.62 -0.15 -4.15
N GLY A 115 -14.61 0.65 -4.56
CA GLY A 115 -15.76 0.22 -5.35
C GLY A 115 -16.90 -0.36 -4.50
N PRO A 116 -17.96 -0.92 -5.13
CA PRO A 116 -19.17 -1.38 -4.46
C PRO A 116 -19.04 -2.75 -3.75
N GLY A 117 -17.82 -3.17 -3.42
CA GLY A 117 -17.58 -4.45 -2.76
C GLY A 117 -17.96 -4.44 -1.28
N ASP A 118 -18.28 -5.62 -0.73
CA ASP A 118 -18.45 -5.77 0.72
C ASP A 118 -17.14 -5.44 1.45
N TRP A 119 -17.24 -4.59 2.48
CA TRP A 119 -16.06 -4.07 3.19
C TRP A 119 -15.25 -5.18 3.88
N ILE A 120 -15.91 -6.19 4.44
CA ILE A 120 -15.24 -7.30 5.13
C ILE A 120 -14.49 -8.16 4.13
N ASP A 121 -15.09 -8.42 2.97
CA ASP A 121 -14.43 -9.17 1.90
C ASP A 121 -13.23 -8.41 1.34
N MET A 122 -13.38 -7.12 1.07
CA MET A 122 -12.29 -6.27 0.59
C MET A 122 -11.12 -6.23 1.57
N LEU A 123 -11.40 -6.03 2.88
CA LEU A 123 -10.39 -6.11 3.93
C LEU A 123 -9.74 -7.49 4.01
N ALA A 124 -10.54 -8.56 4.02
CA ALA A 124 -10.03 -9.92 4.10
C ALA A 124 -9.11 -10.26 2.93
N ILE A 125 -9.47 -9.87 1.71
CA ILE A 125 -8.63 -10.10 0.53
C ILE A 125 -7.35 -9.27 0.56
N HIS A 126 -7.45 -7.98 0.89
CA HIS A 126 -6.31 -7.07 0.90
C HIS A 126 -5.32 -7.39 2.02
N GLU A 127 -5.79 -7.44 3.26
CA GLU A 127 -4.94 -7.62 4.42
C GLU A 127 -4.39 -9.05 4.51
N TYR A 128 -5.17 -10.06 4.08
CA TYR A 128 -4.63 -11.40 4.02
C TYR A 128 -3.53 -11.53 2.95
N ARG A 129 -3.58 -10.70 1.90
CA ARG A 129 -2.45 -10.64 0.97
C ARG A 129 -1.18 -10.16 1.65
N HIS A 130 -1.25 -9.16 2.53
CA HIS A 130 -0.10 -8.76 3.36
C HIS A 130 0.38 -9.90 4.28
N VAL A 131 -0.52 -10.67 4.88
CA VAL A 131 -0.15 -11.88 5.67
C VAL A 131 0.66 -12.85 4.80
N GLN A 132 0.20 -13.14 3.59
CA GLN A 132 0.92 -14.02 2.66
C GLN A 132 2.28 -13.44 2.22
N GLN A 133 2.35 -12.13 1.96
CA GLN A 133 3.59 -11.44 1.61
C GLN A 133 4.60 -11.55 2.75
N PHE A 134 4.21 -11.20 3.99
CA PHE A 134 5.06 -11.33 5.16
C PHE A 134 5.52 -12.77 5.33
N ALA A 135 4.62 -13.76 5.32
CA ALA A 135 5.00 -15.17 5.43
C ALA A 135 6.04 -15.58 4.36
N ASN A 136 5.93 -15.07 3.13
CA ASN A 136 6.89 -15.35 2.06
C ASN A 136 8.22 -14.62 2.15
N THR A 137 8.35 -13.61 3.03
CA THR A 137 9.65 -13.03 3.39
C THR A 137 10.45 -13.87 4.41
N ARG A 138 9.84 -14.89 5.03
CA ARG A 138 10.53 -15.79 5.97
C ARG A 138 11.45 -16.77 5.25
N ARG A 139 12.56 -16.25 4.71
CA ARG A 139 13.54 -17.01 3.92
C ARG A 139 14.98 -16.56 4.20
N GLY A 140 15.90 -17.52 4.15
CA GLY A 140 17.34 -17.25 4.24
C GLY A 140 17.71 -16.40 5.45
N ILE A 141 18.47 -15.33 5.23
CA ILE A 141 18.95 -14.47 6.31
C ILE A 141 17.81 -13.77 7.07
N THR A 142 16.67 -13.50 6.42
CA THR A 142 15.51 -12.90 7.08
C THR A 142 14.88 -13.86 8.08
N GLU A 143 14.76 -15.15 7.73
CA GLU A 143 14.27 -16.16 8.68
C GLU A 143 15.27 -16.41 9.81
N LEU A 144 16.58 -16.38 9.52
CA LEU A 144 17.61 -16.48 10.55
C LEU A 144 17.53 -15.29 11.53
N GLY A 145 17.41 -14.07 11.01
CA GLY A 145 17.22 -12.87 11.83
C GLY A 145 15.97 -12.94 12.69
N ARG A 146 14.85 -13.41 12.14
CA ARG A 146 13.61 -13.66 12.90
C ARG A 146 13.81 -14.68 14.01
N ALA A 147 14.47 -15.80 13.71
CA ALA A 147 14.64 -16.90 14.66
C ALA A 147 15.51 -16.50 15.86
N ILE A 148 16.52 -15.65 15.65
CA ILE A 148 17.46 -15.22 16.70
C ILE A 148 16.93 -13.98 17.45
N LEU A 149 16.41 -12.99 16.73
CA LEU A 149 16.11 -11.66 17.27
C LEU A 149 14.61 -11.34 17.31
N GLY A 150 13.77 -12.28 16.88
CA GLY A 150 12.32 -12.18 16.96
C GLY A 150 11.67 -11.37 15.84
N SER A 151 10.37 -11.12 16.02
CA SER A 151 9.51 -10.56 14.99
C SER A 151 9.82 -9.14 14.53
N TRP A 152 10.36 -8.29 15.42
CA TRP A 152 10.69 -6.91 15.04
C TRP A 152 11.81 -6.86 14.01
N VAL A 153 12.82 -7.72 14.16
CA VAL A 153 13.90 -7.85 13.18
C VAL A 153 13.37 -8.42 11.86
N TRP A 154 12.46 -9.37 11.91
CA TRP A 154 11.78 -9.84 10.70
C TRP A 154 11.07 -8.71 9.96
N GLY A 155 10.32 -7.87 10.67
CA GLY A 155 9.65 -6.70 10.07
C GLY A 155 10.64 -5.71 9.45
N GLY A 156 11.72 -5.38 10.16
CA GLY A 156 12.76 -4.48 9.63
C GLY A 156 13.48 -5.05 8.40
N MET A 157 13.75 -6.36 8.39
CA MET A 157 14.36 -7.02 7.24
C MET A 157 13.41 -7.07 6.04
N ALA A 158 12.15 -7.46 6.25
CA ALA A 158 11.14 -7.45 5.20
C ALA A 158 10.94 -6.04 4.62
N GLY A 159 10.84 -5.01 5.47
CA GLY A 159 10.63 -3.62 5.06
C GLY A 159 11.83 -2.97 4.36
N THR A 160 13.06 -3.44 4.61
CA THR A 160 14.25 -2.98 3.86
C THR A 160 14.50 -3.80 2.59
N ALA A 161 14.00 -5.04 2.55
CA ALA A 161 14.12 -5.90 1.38
C ALA A 161 13.14 -5.50 0.27
N LEU A 162 11.91 -5.09 0.61
CA LEU A 162 10.82 -4.84 -0.35
C LEU A 162 10.36 -3.38 -0.31
N PRO A 163 10.16 -2.71 -1.47
CA PRO A 163 9.68 -1.33 -1.49
C PRO A 163 8.21 -1.24 -1.05
N ARG A 164 7.83 -0.13 -0.40
CA ARG A 164 6.46 0.12 0.07
C ARG A 164 5.38 -0.08 -0.99
N TRP A 165 5.62 0.43 -2.19
CA TRP A 165 4.66 0.29 -3.31
C TRP A 165 4.41 -1.18 -3.69
N TYR A 166 5.37 -2.08 -3.48
CA TYR A 166 5.16 -3.49 -3.82
C TYR A 166 4.12 -4.14 -2.91
N TRP A 167 4.20 -3.88 -1.60
CA TRP A 167 3.27 -4.41 -0.60
C TRP A 167 1.82 -4.05 -0.96
N GLU A 168 1.57 -2.75 -1.11
CA GLU A 168 0.24 -2.22 -1.41
C GLU A 168 -0.21 -2.57 -2.81
N GLY A 169 0.67 -2.41 -3.80
CA GLY A 169 0.35 -2.64 -5.20
C GLY A 169 -0.08 -4.06 -5.51
N ASP A 170 0.64 -5.04 -4.96
CA ASP A 170 0.31 -6.45 -5.14
C ASP A 170 -1.02 -6.80 -4.43
N ALA A 171 -1.30 -6.21 -3.27
CA ALA A 171 -2.57 -6.37 -2.56
C ALA A 171 -3.75 -5.70 -3.30
N VAL A 172 -3.57 -4.51 -3.87
CA VAL A 172 -4.54 -3.86 -4.77
C VAL A 172 -4.76 -4.69 -6.03
N GLY A 173 -3.69 -5.24 -6.61
CA GLY A 173 -3.80 -6.16 -7.74
C GLY A 173 -4.63 -7.40 -7.41
N THR A 174 -4.45 -7.96 -6.21
CA THR A 174 -5.21 -9.13 -5.74
C THR A 174 -6.68 -8.82 -5.49
N GLU A 175 -7.03 -7.73 -4.80
CA GLU A 175 -8.44 -7.37 -4.59
C GLU A 175 -9.14 -7.06 -5.91
N THR A 176 -8.41 -6.46 -6.87
CA THR A 176 -8.91 -6.22 -8.23
C THR A 176 -9.08 -7.55 -8.96
N ALA A 177 -8.12 -8.48 -8.91
CA ALA A 177 -8.27 -9.75 -9.61
C ALA A 177 -9.42 -10.62 -9.07
N LEU A 178 -9.65 -10.61 -7.75
CA LEU A 178 -10.55 -11.56 -7.08
C LEU A 178 -11.97 -11.05 -6.83
N THR A 179 -12.26 -9.79 -7.18
CA THR A 179 -13.59 -9.20 -6.98
C THR A 179 -14.06 -8.48 -8.24
N GLN A 180 -15.38 -8.24 -8.32
CA GLN A 180 -15.96 -7.31 -9.30
C GLN A 180 -15.78 -5.84 -8.89
N ALA A 181 -15.25 -5.59 -7.69
CA ALA A 181 -14.90 -4.28 -7.15
C ALA A 181 -13.37 -4.08 -7.23
N GLY A 182 -12.76 -3.48 -6.21
CA GLY A 182 -11.31 -3.27 -6.14
C GLY A 182 -10.87 -1.95 -6.74
N ARG A 183 -9.86 -1.34 -6.11
CA ARG A 183 -9.39 0.00 -6.47
C ARG A 183 -8.94 0.11 -7.92
N GLY A 184 -8.37 -0.94 -8.51
CA GLY A 184 -7.99 -0.96 -9.92
C GLY A 184 -9.14 -0.79 -10.93
N ARG A 185 -10.41 -0.84 -10.49
CA ARG A 185 -11.60 -0.56 -11.32
C ARG A 185 -12.27 0.78 -11.02
N VAL A 186 -11.79 1.52 -10.02
CA VAL A 186 -12.39 2.80 -9.62
C VAL A 186 -11.72 3.91 -10.43
N PRO A 187 -12.46 4.76 -11.15
CA PRO A 187 -11.87 5.86 -11.93
C PRO A 187 -11.02 6.83 -11.10
N GLU A 188 -11.38 7.05 -9.83
CA GLU A 188 -10.59 7.89 -8.92
C GLU A 188 -9.16 7.37 -8.72
N PHE A 189 -8.97 6.05 -8.75
CA PHE A 189 -7.68 5.42 -8.44
C PHE A 189 -6.60 5.68 -9.51
N ASP A 190 -7.02 5.82 -10.77
CA ASP A 190 -6.13 6.14 -11.90
C ASP A 190 -6.05 7.63 -12.23
N MET A 191 -6.97 8.43 -11.70
CA MET A 191 -7.13 9.85 -12.03
C MET A 191 -5.85 10.64 -11.86
N GLU A 192 -5.14 10.45 -10.74
CA GLU A 192 -3.96 11.25 -10.38
C GLU A 192 -2.78 10.98 -11.34
N TYR A 193 -2.47 9.70 -11.59
CA TYR A 193 -1.42 9.34 -12.54
C TYR A 193 -1.81 9.71 -13.97
N ARG A 194 -3.07 9.48 -14.37
CA ARG A 194 -3.57 9.85 -15.69
C ARG A 194 -3.44 11.35 -15.93
N ALA A 195 -3.86 12.17 -14.97
CA ALA A 195 -3.76 13.62 -15.08
C ALA A 195 -2.30 14.08 -15.21
N LEU A 196 -1.38 13.51 -14.42
CA LEU A 196 0.03 13.85 -14.51
C LEU A 196 0.64 13.46 -15.86
N VAL A 197 0.41 12.23 -16.30
CA VAL A 197 0.97 11.69 -17.55
C VAL A 197 0.45 12.46 -18.77
N LEU A 198 -0.88 12.69 -18.88
CA LEU A 198 -1.49 13.46 -19.97
C LEU A 198 -1.09 14.95 -19.99
N ASN A 199 -0.42 15.44 -18.95
CA ASN A 199 0.10 16.81 -18.87
C ASN A 199 1.64 16.85 -18.90
N ASP A 200 2.30 15.81 -19.43
CA ASP A 200 3.76 15.70 -19.55
C ASP A 200 4.50 15.81 -18.20
N ARG A 201 3.85 15.46 -17.09
CA ARG A 201 4.42 15.52 -15.73
C ARG A 201 4.79 14.13 -15.20
N ILE A 202 5.85 13.55 -15.74
CA ILE A 202 6.37 12.25 -15.30
C ILE A 202 7.58 12.45 -14.38
N TYR A 203 7.41 12.19 -13.08
CA TYR A 203 8.51 12.28 -12.11
C TYR A 203 9.49 11.10 -12.23
N GLY A 204 10.72 11.26 -11.73
CA GLY A 204 11.67 10.15 -11.58
C GLY A 204 11.22 9.13 -10.54
N TYR A 205 11.69 7.88 -10.66
CA TYR A 205 11.30 6.75 -9.80
C TYR A 205 11.51 7.04 -8.32
N GLU A 206 12.64 7.65 -7.94
CA GLU A 206 12.98 7.94 -6.55
C GLU A 206 11.95 8.88 -5.93
N LYS A 207 11.52 9.89 -6.69
CA LYS A 207 10.48 10.82 -6.26
C LYS A 207 9.10 10.17 -6.24
N ALA A 208 8.76 9.37 -7.25
CA ALA A 208 7.51 8.62 -7.27
C ALA A 208 7.42 7.64 -6.07
N SER A 209 8.50 6.94 -5.76
CA SER A 209 8.54 5.94 -4.69
C SER A 209 8.67 6.54 -3.29
N ALA A 210 9.29 7.72 -3.14
CA ALA A 210 9.49 8.36 -1.83
C ALA A 210 8.46 9.46 -1.53
N GLY A 211 7.76 9.96 -2.55
CA GLY A 211 6.89 11.13 -2.46
C GLY A 211 7.64 12.46 -2.61
N SER A 212 6.91 13.56 -2.43
CA SER A 212 7.48 14.91 -2.41
C SER A 212 6.70 15.80 -1.44
N LEU A 213 7.42 16.70 -0.75
CA LEU A 213 6.81 17.76 0.07
C LEU A 213 6.46 19.02 -0.73
N ARG A 214 6.93 19.10 -1.98
CA ARG A 214 6.77 20.27 -2.85
C ARG A 214 5.75 20.01 -3.95
N ASP A 215 5.95 18.90 -4.63
CA ASP A 215 5.17 18.51 -5.79
C ASP A 215 4.15 17.46 -5.40
N PHE A 216 3.02 17.44 -6.09
CA PHE A 216 2.04 16.38 -5.92
C PHE A 216 2.56 15.09 -6.55
N VAL A 217 2.72 14.06 -5.74
CA VAL A 217 3.12 12.73 -6.18
C VAL A 217 2.00 11.78 -5.75
N PRO A 218 1.39 11.02 -6.68
CA PRO A 218 0.37 10.06 -6.33
C PRO A 218 0.91 9.01 -5.35
N ASP A 219 0.01 8.37 -4.62
CA ASP A 219 0.43 7.49 -3.55
C ASP A 219 1.05 6.16 -4.02
N HIS A 220 1.63 5.45 -3.06
CA HIS A 220 2.24 4.13 -3.28
C HIS A 220 1.27 3.00 -3.64
N TYR A 221 -0.05 3.16 -3.43
CA TYR A 221 -1.05 2.17 -3.84
C TYR A 221 -1.19 2.20 -5.37
N SER A 222 -1.45 3.36 -5.95
CA SER A 222 -1.58 3.50 -7.40
C SER A 222 -0.26 3.21 -8.11
N LEU A 223 0.87 3.72 -7.57
CA LEU A 223 2.21 3.39 -8.10
C LEU A 223 2.42 1.88 -8.11
N GLY A 224 2.15 1.25 -6.97
CA GLY A 224 2.36 -0.16 -6.77
C GLY A 224 1.53 -1.01 -7.71
N TYR A 225 0.26 -0.67 -7.85
CA TYR A 225 -0.68 -1.38 -8.73
C TYR A 225 -0.17 -1.39 -10.17
N TYR A 226 0.26 -0.25 -10.71
CA TYR A 226 0.78 -0.19 -12.07
C TYR A 226 2.08 -0.97 -12.25
N LEU A 227 3.04 -0.81 -11.34
CA LEU A 227 4.33 -1.51 -11.46
C LEU A 227 4.16 -3.04 -11.32
N THR A 228 3.31 -3.47 -10.38
CA THR A 228 3.04 -4.90 -10.17
C THR A 228 2.29 -5.52 -11.33
N THR A 229 1.34 -4.80 -11.91
CA THR A 229 0.53 -5.22 -13.05
C THR A 229 1.37 -5.26 -14.33
N TYR A 230 2.14 -4.21 -14.63
CA TYR A 230 3.04 -4.20 -15.79
C TYR A 230 3.96 -5.43 -15.80
N ALA A 231 4.62 -5.73 -14.66
CA ALA A 231 5.53 -6.87 -14.62
C ALA A 231 4.82 -8.22 -14.82
N ARG A 232 3.57 -8.36 -14.33
CA ARG A 232 2.77 -9.57 -14.55
C ARG A 232 2.37 -9.74 -16.00
N HIS A 233 2.00 -8.65 -16.67
CA HIS A 233 1.54 -8.66 -18.06
C HIS A 233 2.67 -8.91 -19.06
N HIS A 234 3.86 -8.36 -18.81
CA HIS A 234 4.98 -8.40 -19.77
C HIS A 234 5.98 -9.52 -19.57
N TYR A 235 5.94 -10.20 -18.42
CA TYR A 235 6.91 -11.24 -18.10
C TYR A 235 6.22 -12.53 -17.67
N ASP A 236 5.97 -12.70 -16.37
CA ASP A 236 5.41 -13.92 -15.80
C ASP A 236 4.33 -13.55 -14.77
N PRO A 237 3.12 -14.12 -14.84
CA PRO A 237 2.06 -13.87 -13.85
C PRO A 237 2.49 -14.15 -12.40
N GLU A 238 3.42 -15.08 -12.18
CA GLU A 238 4.03 -15.43 -10.89
C GLU A 238 5.37 -14.73 -10.63
N ILE A 239 5.77 -13.72 -11.41
CA ILE A 239 7.10 -13.08 -11.30
C ILE A 239 7.47 -12.70 -9.85
N TRP A 240 6.48 -12.19 -9.11
CA TRP A 240 6.66 -11.65 -7.77
C TRP A 240 7.07 -12.70 -6.74
N LYS A 241 6.61 -13.95 -6.86
CA LYS A 241 7.02 -15.09 -6.02
C LYS A 241 8.53 -15.20 -5.92
N ASN A 242 9.20 -15.18 -7.07
CA ASN A 242 10.64 -15.37 -7.14
C ASN A 242 11.43 -14.07 -6.91
N VAL A 243 10.85 -12.91 -7.21
CA VAL A 243 11.46 -11.61 -6.85
C VAL A 243 11.50 -11.43 -5.34
N VAL A 244 10.35 -11.61 -4.67
CA VAL A 244 10.23 -11.51 -3.20
C VAL A 244 11.12 -12.54 -2.52
N ALA A 245 11.11 -13.79 -2.99
CA ALA A 245 11.85 -14.84 -2.32
C ALA A 245 13.38 -14.63 -2.37
N ASP A 246 13.92 -14.04 -3.44
CA ASP A 246 15.34 -13.71 -3.52
C ASP A 246 15.66 -12.39 -2.79
N ALA A 247 14.74 -11.43 -2.81
CA ALA A 247 14.87 -10.18 -2.07
C ALA A 247 14.95 -10.43 -0.55
N ALA A 248 14.04 -11.25 -0.04
CA ALA A 248 13.99 -11.64 1.37
C ALA A 248 15.19 -12.49 1.81
N ARG A 249 15.84 -13.22 0.89
CA ARG A 249 17.11 -13.89 1.16
C ARG A 249 18.31 -12.94 1.11
N TYR A 250 18.09 -11.66 0.74
CA TYR A 250 19.13 -10.67 0.44
C TYR A 250 20.17 -11.19 -0.55
N LYS A 251 19.72 -11.87 -1.62
CA LYS A 251 20.60 -12.25 -2.74
C LYS A 251 21.02 -11.02 -3.53
N GLY A 252 22.03 -10.33 -3.01
CA GLY A 252 22.41 -8.97 -3.37
C GLY A 252 22.11 -8.02 -2.22
N ILE A 253 23.07 -7.85 -1.32
CA ILE A 253 22.94 -7.11 -0.05
C ILE A 253 22.31 -5.71 -0.25
N PHE A 254 22.74 -4.98 -1.27
CA PHE A 254 22.19 -3.68 -1.62
C PHE A 254 21.13 -3.79 -2.71
N PHE A 255 19.99 -3.17 -2.46
CA PHE A 255 18.81 -3.17 -3.34
C PHE A 255 18.39 -4.58 -3.77
N PRO A 256 18.14 -5.49 -2.80
CA PRO A 256 17.92 -6.91 -3.08
C PRO A 256 16.71 -7.14 -3.99
N PHE A 257 15.63 -6.36 -3.83
CA PHE A 257 14.46 -6.40 -4.72
C PHE A 257 14.79 -5.98 -6.15
N SER A 258 15.44 -4.83 -6.32
CA SER A 258 15.77 -4.28 -7.65
C SER A 258 16.72 -5.21 -8.43
N ARG A 259 17.66 -5.85 -7.73
CA ARG A 259 18.55 -6.87 -8.32
C ARG A 259 17.80 -8.14 -8.69
N SER A 260 16.90 -8.60 -7.84
CA SER A 260 16.10 -9.80 -8.14
C SER A 260 15.14 -9.58 -9.31
N LEU A 261 14.52 -8.41 -9.38
CA LEU A 261 13.69 -7.98 -10.51
C LEU A 261 14.51 -7.96 -11.81
N ASN A 262 15.70 -7.34 -11.79
CA ASN A 262 16.58 -7.26 -12.96
C ASN A 262 16.99 -8.65 -13.46
N LYS A 263 17.28 -9.59 -12.56
CA LYS A 263 17.62 -10.96 -12.93
C LYS A 263 16.51 -11.65 -13.74
N ARG A 264 15.25 -11.23 -13.61
CA ARG A 264 14.09 -11.86 -14.26
C ARG A 264 13.54 -11.09 -15.44
N THR A 265 13.68 -9.77 -15.41
CA THR A 265 13.06 -8.87 -16.40
C THR A 265 14.08 -8.16 -17.27
N GLY A 266 15.36 -8.15 -16.87
CA GLY A 266 16.36 -7.22 -17.40
C GLY A 266 16.20 -5.77 -16.91
N LEU A 267 15.19 -5.50 -16.06
CA LEU A 267 14.88 -4.16 -15.55
C LEU A 267 15.12 -4.08 -14.04
N ARG A 268 15.85 -3.06 -13.63
CA ARG A 268 15.85 -2.56 -12.25
C ARG A 268 14.58 -1.75 -11.99
N THR A 269 14.29 -1.46 -10.73
CA THR A 269 13.09 -0.72 -10.34
C THR A 269 12.87 0.62 -11.07
N PRO A 270 13.89 1.46 -11.34
CA PRO A 270 13.66 2.70 -12.10
C PRO A 270 13.35 2.45 -13.58
N GLU A 271 13.88 1.35 -14.15
CA GLU A 271 13.67 0.96 -15.54
C GLU A 271 12.28 0.36 -15.72
N LEU A 272 11.83 -0.49 -14.78
CA LEU A 272 10.45 -0.96 -14.70
C LEU A 272 9.49 0.23 -14.65
N TYR A 273 9.75 1.20 -13.76
CA TYR A 273 8.93 2.40 -13.64
C TYR A 273 8.86 3.19 -14.94
N ARG A 274 9.99 3.45 -15.59
CA ARG A 274 10.01 4.18 -16.86
C ARG A 274 9.20 3.45 -17.94
N ALA A 275 9.38 2.14 -18.06
CA ALA A 275 8.66 1.33 -19.03
C ALA A 275 7.14 1.34 -18.75
N THR A 276 6.74 1.23 -17.48
CA THR A 276 5.33 1.35 -17.09
C THR A 276 4.75 2.73 -17.42
N MET A 277 5.45 3.82 -17.08
CA MET A 277 4.94 5.17 -17.38
C MET A 277 4.83 5.42 -18.89
N GLN A 278 5.77 4.91 -19.69
CA GLN A 278 5.72 5.00 -21.16
C GLN A 278 4.53 4.25 -21.76
N GLU A 279 4.23 3.05 -21.24
CA GLU A 279 3.06 2.30 -21.68
C GLU A 279 1.74 3.00 -21.30
N LEU A 280 1.66 3.51 -20.07
CA LEU A 280 0.48 4.25 -19.60
C LEU A 280 0.24 5.53 -20.39
N ASP A 281 1.31 6.27 -20.71
CA ASP A 281 1.24 7.45 -21.58
C ASP A 281 0.63 7.12 -22.94
N SER A 282 1.19 6.12 -23.63
CA SER A 282 0.67 5.67 -24.93
C SER A 282 -0.80 5.28 -24.86
N GLN A 283 -1.19 4.47 -23.86
CA GLN A 283 -2.57 4.00 -23.71
C GLN A 283 -3.56 5.13 -23.38
N TRP A 284 -3.19 6.03 -22.47
CA TRP A 284 -4.08 7.10 -22.05
C TRP A 284 -4.18 8.20 -23.07
N THR A 285 -3.09 8.55 -23.76
CA THR A 285 -3.11 9.53 -24.86
C THR A 285 -4.00 9.05 -26.00
N ALA A 286 -3.86 7.80 -26.45
CA ALA A 286 -4.73 7.22 -27.47
C ALA A 286 -6.22 7.21 -27.06
N LYS A 287 -6.51 6.94 -25.77
CA LYS A 287 -7.87 7.00 -25.25
C LYS A 287 -8.40 8.44 -25.16
N TYR A 288 -7.55 9.39 -24.77
CA TYR A 288 -7.90 10.80 -24.62
C TYR A 288 -8.25 11.44 -25.97
N GLU A 289 -7.48 11.14 -27.01
CA GLU A 289 -7.70 11.66 -28.38
C GLU A 289 -9.04 11.22 -28.99
N THR A 290 -9.61 10.11 -28.53
CA THR A 290 -10.89 9.56 -29.02
C THR A 290 -12.07 9.89 -28.13
N MET A 291 -11.84 10.55 -26.98
CA MET A 291 -12.88 10.80 -25.99
C MET A 291 -13.65 12.10 -26.31
N PRO A 292 -14.99 12.07 -26.36
CA PRO A 292 -15.77 13.30 -26.46
C PRO A 292 -15.62 14.10 -25.16
N LEU A 293 -14.97 15.26 -25.25
CA LEU A 293 -14.79 16.15 -24.11
C LEU A 293 -16.05 17.00 -23.91
N SER A 294 -16.50 17.11 -22.66
CA SER A 294 -17.52 18.08 -22.30
C SER A 294 -16.91 19.49 -22.30
N GLU A 295 -17.66 20.47 -22.79
CA GLU A 295 -17.23 21.86 -22.71
C GLU A 295 -17.06 22.25 -21.22
N ALA A 296 -15.88 22.74 -20.87
CA ALA A 296 -15.55 23.16 -19.53
C ALA A 296 -14.99 24.57 -19.57
N LYS A 297 -15.48 25.43 -18.68
CA LYS A 297 -14.93 26.77 -18.48
C LYS A 297 -13.91 26.71 -17.34
N GLN A 298 -12.66 27.06 -17.62
CA GLN A 298 -11.67 27.26 -16.57
C GLN A 298 -12.03 28.51 -15.75
N ILE A 299 -12.32 28.33 -14.46
CA ILE A 299 -12.67 29.41 -13.52
C ILE A 299 -11.42 29.87 -12.73
N SER A 300 -10.28 29.19 -12.90
CA SER A 300 -9.04 29.49 -12.16
C SER A 300 -8.59 30.93 -12.38
N LEU A 301 -8.42 31.67 -11.28
CA LEU A 301 -7.74 32.96 -11.25
C LEU A 301 -6.26 32.73 -11.59
N GLU A 302 -5.89 32.83 -12.85
CA GLU A 302 -4.49 33.04 -13.25
C GLU A 302 -4.07 34.45 -12.82
N ALA A 303 -3.86 34.66 -11.51
CA ALA A 303 -3.07 35.77 -11.05
C ALA A 303 -1.60 35.28 -11.05
N PRO A 304 -0.73 35.80 -11.93
CA PRO A 304 0.67 35.39 -12.04
C PRO A 304 1.42 35.45 -10.69
N ASP A 305 1.01 36.36 -9.81
CA ASP A 305 1.63 36.60 -8.50
C ASP A 305 1.18 35.63 -7.39
N LEU A 306 0.18 34.76 -7.66
CA LEU A 306 -0.32 33.76 -6.71
C LEU A 306 0.18 32.34 -7.00
N VAL A 307 1.00 32.14 -8.04
CA VAL A 307 1.65 30.87 -8.35
C VAL A 307 2.71 30.58 -7.28
N ARG A 308 2.25 30.05 -6.14
CA ARG A 308 3.16 29.56 -5.09
C ARG A 308 3.87 28.30 -5.60
N ASN A 309 5.15 28.15 -5.25
CA ASN A 309 6.00 26.99 -5.56
C ASN A 309 5.55 25.66 -4.91
N THR A 310 4.29 25.56 -4.50
CA THR A 310 3.72 24.48 -3.68
C THR A 310 2.43 24.01 -4.32
N PHE A 311 2.25 22.69 -4.38
CA PHE A 311 0.98 22.11 -4.81
C PHE A 311 -0.22 22.71 -4.06
N THR A 312 -1.26 23.03 -4.81
CA THR A 312 -2.53 23.59 -4.33
C THR A 312 -3.67 22.78 -4.94
N SER A 313 -4.59 22.31 -4.10
CA SER A 313 -5.83 21.65 -4.51
C SER A 313 -7.03 22.47 -4.05
N TYR A 314 -8.10 22.44 -4.84
CA TYR A 314 -9.38 23.05 -4.52
C TYR A 314 -10.41 21.93 -4.38
N ARG A 315 -11.14 21.89 -3.27
CA ARG A 315 -12.08 20.83 -2.92
C ARG A 315 -13.46 21.42 -2.65
N TYR A 316 -14.50 20.60 -2.81
CA TYR A 316 -15.89 20.93 -2.49
C TYR A 316 -16.38 22.26 -3.11
N PRO A 317 -16.28 22.45 -4.44
CA PRO A 317 -16.78 23.67 -5.07
C PRO A 317 -18.29 23.79 -4.86
N GLN A 318 -18.76 24.99 -4.48
CA GLN A 318 -20.17 25.34 -4.31
C GLN A 318 -20.46 26.63 -5.08
N TYR A 319 -21.59 26.66 -5.78
CA TYR A 319 -22.08 27.89 -6.42
C TYR A 319 -22.76 28.78 -5.38
N GLN A 320 -22.52 30.09 -5.50
CA GLN A 320 -23.24 31.14 -4.77
C GLN A 320 -24.38 31.70 -5.65
N ASP A 321 -25.30 32.44 -5.03
CA ASP A 321 -26.48 33.02 -5.71
C ASP A 321 -26.11 33.99 -6.85
N ASP A 322 -24.93 34.62 -6.76
CA ASP A 322 -24.40 35.52 -7.79
C ASP A 322 -23.66 34.79 -8.94
N GLY A 323 -23.66 33.45 -8.92
CA GLY A 323 -22.97 32.60 -9.89
C GLY A 323 -21.47 32.44 -9.65
N SER A 324 -20.91 33.05 -8.61
CA SER A 324 -19.52 32.80 -8.20
C SER A 324 -19.37 31.41 -7.57
N VAL A 325 -18.13 30.89 -7.55
CA VAL A 325 -17.81 29.57 -6.99
C VAL A 325 -16.90 29.73 -5.79
N ILE A 326 -17.28 29.17 -4.65
CA ILE A 326 -16.42 29.03 -3.47
C ILE A 326 -15.92 27.59 -3.37
N ALA A 327 -14.65 27.40 -3.03
CA ALA A 327 -14.04 26.09 -2.85
C ALA A 327 -13.04 26.11 -1.69
N GLU A 328 -12.88 24.99 -1.01
CA GLU A 328 -11.86 24.81 0.01
C GLU A 328 -10.48 24.72 -0.65
N LYS A 329 -9.58 25.66 -0.35
CA LYS A 329 -8.20 25.66 -0.83
C LYS A 329 -7.30 24.94 0.18
N ALA A 330 -6.68 23.84 -0.25
CA ALA A 330 -5.64 23.15 0.50
C ALA A 330 -4.29 23.23 -0.24
N ALA A 331 -3.24 23.71 0.43
CA ALA A 331 -1.89 23.82 -0.13
C ALA A 331 -0.87 23.13 0.77
N THR A 332 0.12 22.46 0.17
CA THR A 332 1.18 21.74 0.89
C THR A 332 2.25 22.71 1.39
N LEU A 333 1.86 23.65 2.26
CA LEU A 333 2.69 24.38 3.24
C LEU A 333 1.85 25.53 3.82
N ARG A 334 1.63 25.44 5.15
CA ARG A 334 0.89 26.34 6.06
C ARG A 334 -0.61 26.06 6.18
N PHE A 335 -0.99 25.54 7.35
CA PHE A 335 -2.21 25.99 8.02
C PHE A 335 -2.16 27.52 8.07
N ALA A 336 -2.91 28.18 7.20
CA ALA A 336 -3.26 29.57 7.37
C ALA A 336 -4.71 29.57 7.86
N LEU A 337 -4.91 29.89 9.14
CA LEU A 337 -6.16 30.47 9.60
C LEU A 337 -6.37 31.72 8.74
N LEU A 338 -7.32 31.67 7.82
CA LEU A 338 -7.89 32.89 7.25
C LEU A 338 -8.92 33.36 8.28
N SER A 339 -8.49 34.23 9.18
CA SER A 339 -9.38 35.11 9.94
C SER A 339 -9.34 36.49 9.28
N GLY A 340 -10.52 37.03 8.97
CA GLY A 340 -10.72 38.37 8.43
C GLY A 340 -11.39 38.34 7.07
#